data_AF-A0A945TXR7-F1
#
_entry.id   AF-A0A945TXR7-F1
#
_cell.length_a   1.000
_cell.length_b   1.000
_cell.length_c   1.000
_cell.angle_alpha   90.00
_cell.angle_beta   90.00
_cell.angle_gamma   90.00
#
_symmetry.space_group_name_H-M   'P 1'
#
loop_
_entity.id
_entity.type
_entity.pdbx_description
1 polymer ?
#
loop_
_entity_poly.entity_id
_entity_poly.type
_entity_poly.pdbx_seq_one_letter_code
_entity_poly.pdbx_strand_id
1 'polypeptide(L)'
;SDTARERIKPVPQSWYLDLNMIAAYVSSNGGARAYHHTAPISMIFSLHAGLGAVLDEGILEVIARHAACGEAIQTGVQNLGLELFAAKGHRLPQLTSVWVPEDRLPGSATEADVRSLLLSRYGIEIGGGLGPVAGKVWRIGCMGNTARLRNVELLLGALDEILD
;
A
#
# COMPACT_ATOMS: atom_id res chain seq x y z
N SER A 1 21.72 -5.52 0.12
CA SER A 1 22.16 -6.01 1.43
C SER A 1 23.15 -7.14 1.22
N ASP A 2 24.25 -7.15 1.96
CA ASP A 2 25.27 -8.19 1.86
C ASP A 2 24.72 -9.57 2.28
N THR A 3 23.80 -9.60 3.25
CA THR A 3 23.08 -10.83 3.64
C THR A 3 22.31 -11.48 2.49
N ALA A 4 21.77 -10.68 1.57
CA ALA A 4 21.06 -11.21 0.40
C ALA A 4 22.05 -11.85 -0.59
N ARG A 5 23.26 -11.27 -0.74
CA ARG A 5 24.32 -11.78 -1.61
C ARG A 5 24.88 -13.12 -1.10
N GLU A 6 25.07 -13.25 0.21
CA GLU A 6 25.53 -14.49 0.85
C GLU A 6 24.55 -15.66 0.67
N ARG A 7 23.25 -15.37 0.48
CA ARG A 7 22.20 -16.38 0.32
C ARG A 7 21.88 -16.70 -1.14
N ILE A 8 22.58 -16.11 -2.10
CA ILE A 8 22.37 -16.41 -3.52
C ILE A 8 22.77 -17.86 -3.76
N LYS A 9 21.84 -18.64 -4.33
CA LYS A 9 22.12 -20.03 -4.70
C LYS A 9 23.08 -20.05 -5.90
N PRO A 10 24.11 -20.90 -5.89
CA PRO A 10 24.99 -21.09 -7.04
C PRO A 10 24.24 -21.55 -8.30
N VAL A 11 23.18 -22.35 -8.12
CA VAL A 11 22.30 -22.82 -9.19
C VAL A 11 20.85 -22.48 -8.83
N PRO A 12 20.25 -21.45 -9.43
CA PRO A 12 18.85 -21.10 -9.19
C PRO A 12 17.90 -22.00 -9.99
N GLN A 13 16.68 -22.14 -9.48
CA GLN A 13 15.62 -22.91 -10.17
C GLN A 13 15.06 -22.17 -11.39
N SER A 14 15.15 -20.83 -11.41
CA SER A 14 14.68 -19.98 -12.48
C SER A 14 15.85 -19.19 -13.04
N TRP A 15 16.09 -19.35 -14.34
CA TRP A 15 17.08 -18.56 -15.07
C TRP A 15 16.72 -17.06 -15.10
N TYR A 16 15.43 -16.74 -15.22
CA TYR A 16 14.97 -15.35 -15.27
C TYR A 16 15.15 -14.64 -13.92
N LEU A 17 15.08 -15.39 -12.82
CA LEU A 17 15.29 -14.88 -11.46
C LEU A 17 16.69 -15.22 -10.92
N ASP A 18 17.64 -15.55 -11.79
CA ASP A 18 19.03 -15.79 -11.39
C ASP A 18 19.67 -14.47 -10.93
N LEU A 19 19.81 -14.31 -9.62
CA LEU A 19 20.39 -13.11 -9.02
C LEU A 19 21.88 -12.92 -9.37
N ASN A 20 22.61 -13.98 -9.72
CA ASN A 20 23.99 -13.85 -10.20
C ASN A 20 24.01 -13.16 -11.57
N MET A 21 23.15 -13.63 -12.49
CA MET A 21 23.04 -13.05 -13.83
C MET A 21 22.45 -11.63 -13.79
N ILE A 22 21.44 -11.39 -12.96
CA ILE A 22 20.87 -10.05 -12.77
C ILE A 22 21.95 -9.10 -12.22
N ALA A 23 22.76 -9.54 -11.24
CA ALA A 23 23.84 -8.72 -10.71
C ALA A 23 24.88 -8.34 -11.78
N ALA A 24 25.28 -9.29 -12.63
CA ALA A 24 26.19 -9.04 -13.76
C ALA A 24 25.58 -8.18 -14.88
N TYR A 25 24.25 -8.18 -15.00
CA TYR A 25 23.51 -7.34 -15.94
C TYR A 25 23.40 -5.88 -15.47
N VAL A 26 23.11 -5.65 -14.18
CA VAL A 26 22.88 -4.30 -13.64
C VAL A 26 24.15 -3.62 -13.11
N SER A 27 25.16 -4.40 -12.72
CA SER A 27 26.47 -3.93 -12.28
C SER A 27 27.56 -4.37 -13.25
N SER A 28 28.43 -3.44 -13.64
CA SER A 28 29.61 -3.78 -14.43
C SER A 28 30.73 -4.39 -13.59
N ASN A 29 30.77 -4.14 -12.27
CA ASN A 29 31.96 -4.40 -11.42
C ASN A 29 33.30 -4.01 -12.09
N GLY A 30 33.31 -2.96 -12.92
CA GLY A 30 34.48 -2.51 -13.68
C GLY A 30 34.69 -3.14 -15.07
N GLY A 31 33.85 -4.10 -15.50
CA GLY A 31 33.87 -4.73 -16.83
C GLY A 31 32.64 -4.42 -17.71
N ALA A 32 32.51 -5.10 -18.85
CA ALA A 32 31.33 -4.98 -19.72
C ALA A 32 30.13 -5.73 -19.10
N ARG A 33 28.93 -5.12 -19.15
CA ARG A 33 27.69 -5.77 -18.69
C ARG A 33 27.30 -6.90 -19.64
N ALA A 34 27.01 -8.07 -19.09
CA ALA A 34 26.50 -9.20 -19.88
C ALA A 34 24.99 -9.04 -20.10
N TYR A 35 24.51 -9.20 -21.33
CA TYR A 35 23.07 -9.20 -21.60
C TYR A 35 22.39 -10.39 -20.89
N HIS A 36 21.32 -10.12 -20.14
CA HIS A 36 20.49 -11.14 -19.51
C HIS A 36 19.07 -11.10 -20.08
N HIS A 37 18.36 -9.99 -19.94
CA HIS A 37 17.02 -9.80 -20.49
C HIS A 37 16.81 -8.34 -20.94
N THR A 38 15.77 -8.10 -21.73
CA THR A 38 15.31 -6.74 -22.03
C THR A 38 14.64 -6.14 -20.80
N ALA A 39 15.32 -5.21 -20.13
CA ALA A 39 14.78 -4.55 -18.96
C ALA A 39 13.54 -3.69 -19.29
N PRO A 40 12.58 -3.57 -18.36
CA PRO A 40 11.41 -2.70 -18.53
C PRO A 40 11.79 -1.23 -18.32
N ILE A 41 12.41 -0.61 -19.31
CA ILE A 41 13.02 0.73 -19.22
C ILE A 41 12.05 1.79 -18.68
N SER A 42 10.80 1.81 -19.15
CA SER A 42 9.81 2.77 -18.65
C SER A 42 9.49 2.59 -17.16
N MET A 43 9.43 1.34 -16.67
CA MET A 43 9.22 1.08 -15.23
C MET A 43 10.44 1.48 -14.40
N ILE A 44 11.66 1.34 -14.94
CA ILE A 44 12.89 1.80 -14.28
C ILE A 44 12.91 3.32 -14.17
N PHE A 45 12.50 4.06 -15.21
CA PHE A 45 12.38 5.52 -15.13
C PHE A 45 11.33 5.96 -14.10
N SER A 46 10.16 5.31 -14.07
CA SER A 46 9.15 5.58 -13.05
C SER A 46 9.66 5.28 -11.63
N LEU A 47 10.40 4.19 -11.44
CA LEU A 47 11.03 3.87 -10.15
C LEU A 47 12.05 4.93 -9.75
N HIS A 48 12.92 5.35 -10.68
CA HIS A 48 13.89 6.41 -10.43
C HIS A 48 13.21 7.72 -10.00
N ALA A 49 12.16 8.14 -10.71
CA ALA A 49 11.39 9.33 -10.37
C ALA A 49 10.68 9.20 -9.00
N GLY A 50 10.10 8.03 -8.70
CA GLY A 50 9.45 7.77 -7.42
C GLY A 50 10.42 7.78 -6.23
N LEU A 51 11.62 7.21 -6.42
CA LEU A 51 12.71 7.28 -5.43
C LEU A 51 13.20 8.72 -5.25
N GLY A 52 13.34 9.48 -6.35
CA GLY A 52 13.66 10.90 -6.33
C GLY A 52 12.66 11.69 -5.47
N ALA A 53 11.37 11.52 -5.70
CA ALA A 53 10.33 12.19 -4.92
C ALA A 53 10.40 11.89 -3.41
N VAL A 54 10.76 10.66 -3.02
CA VAL A 54 10.98 10.29 -1.60
C VAL A 54 12.22 10.96 -1.03
N LEU A 55 13.30 11.04 -1.80
CA LEU A 55 14.56 11.65 -1.36
C LEU A 55 14.45 13.18 -1.29
N ASP A 56 13.72 13.81 -2.22
CA ASP A 56 13.46 15.24 -2.26
C ASP A 56 12.61 15.71 -1.06
N GLU A 57 11.61 14.91 -0.65
CA GLU A 57 10.84 15.16 0.58
C GLU A 57 11.67 14.86 1.84
N GLY A 58 12.50 13.83 1.79
CA GLY A 58 13.29 13.32 2.91
C GLY A 58 12.66 12.09 3.55
N ILE A 59 13.47 11.04 3.77
CA ILE A 59 12.97 9.73 4.24
C ILE A 59 12.21 9.83 5.58
N LEU A 60 12.73 10.62 6.53
CA LEU A 60 12.09 10.79 7.84
C LEU A 60 10.76 11.56 7.73
N GLU A 61 10.69 12.56 6.86
CA GLU A 61 9.47 13.33 6.61
C GLU A 61 8.40 12.47 5.93
N VAL A 62 8.79 11.65 4.95
CA VAL A 62 7.90 10.66 4.33
C VAL A 62 7.35 9.70 5.38
N ILE A 63 8.19 9.17 6.27
CA ILE A 63 7.74 8.28 7.36
C ILE A 63 6.76 9.01 8.27
N ALA A 64 7.08 10.23 8.71
CA ALA A 64 6.24 11.04 9.58
C ALA A 64 4.88 11.36 8.95
N ARG A 65 4.84 11.70 7.65
CA ARG A 65 3.61 11.95 6.92
C ARG A 65 2.71 10.73 6.83
N HIS A 66 3.27 9.55 6.56
CA HIS A 66 2.49 8.30 6.56
C HIS A 66 2.00 7.94 7.96
N ALA A 67 2.82 8.17 9.00
CA ALA A 67 2.43 7.98 10.40
C ALA A 67 1.23 8.86 10.77
N ALA A 68 1.31 10.16 10.48
CA ALA A 68 0.24 11.12 10.75
C ALA A 68 -1.07 10.78 10.00
N CYS A 69 -0.98 10.40 8.73
CA CYS A 69 -2.18 9.98 7.97
C CYS A 69 -2.78 8.68 8.52
N GLY A 70 -1.93 7.70 8.85
CA GLY A 70 -2.37 6.44 9.43
C GLY A 70 -3.06 6.63 10.78
N GLU A 71 -2.51 7.47 11.65
CA GLU A 71 -3.12 7.85 12.93
C GLU A 71 -4.45 8.56 12.73
N ALA A 72 -4.52 9.55 11.81
CA ALA A 72 -5.74 10.26 11.50
C ALA A 72 -6.86 9.34 10.99
N ILE A 73 -6.55 8.37 10.12
CA ILE A 73 -7.52 7.36 9.68
C ILE A 73 -7.97 6.52 10.87
N GLN A 74 -7.02 5.98 11.65
CA GLN A 74 -7.33 5.10 12.78
C GLN A 74 -8.21 5.78 13.82
N THR A 75 -7.87 7.00 14.22
CA THR A 75 -8.70 7.79 15.15
C THR A 75 -10.03 8.16 14.52
N GLY A 76 -10.03 8.57 13.26
CA GLY A 76 -11.24 8.96 12.53
C GLY A 76 -12.27 7.84 12.46
N VAL A 77 -11.87 6.65 12.03
CA VAL A 77 -12.81 5.51 11.94
C VAL A 77 -13.32 5.09 13.31
N GLN A 78 -12.50 5.17 14.37
CA GLN A 78 -12.96 4.90 15.73
C GLN A 78 -13.96 5.95 16.22
N ASN A 79 -13.78 7.23 15.86
CA ASN A 79 -14.72 8.30 16.17
C ASN A 79 -16.05 8.13 15.43
N LEU A 80 -16.04 7.51 14.24
CA LEU A 80 -17.23 7.06 13.53
C LEU A 80 -17.87 5.82 14.16
N GLY A 81 -17.35 5.30 15.28
CA GLY A 81 -17.86 4.10 15.94
C GLY A 81 -17.46 2.78 15.27
N LEU A 82 -16.52 2.81 14.30
CA LEU A 82 -16.02 1.62 13.62
C LEU A 82 -14.87 0.96 14.39
N GLU A 83 -14.79 -0.37 14.30
CA GLU A 83 -13.75 -1.14 14.98
C GLU A 83 -12.56 -1.43 14.07
N LEU A 84 -11.34 -1.20 14.58
CA LEU A 84 -10.11 -1.55 13.88
C LEU A 84 -9.83 -3.05 14.00
N PHE A 85 -9.53 -3.71 12.88
CA PHE A 85 -9.19 -5.13 12.83
C PHE A 85 -7.86 -5.44 13.52
N ALA A 86 -6.83 -4.65 13.23
CA ALA A 86 -5.50 -4.87 13.80
C ALA A 86 -5.42 -4.38 15.25
N ALA A 87 -4.92 -5.24 16.13
CA ALA A 87 -4.71 -4.94 17.54
C ALA A 87 -3.80 -3.71 17.75
N LYS A 88 -4.07 -2.93 18.80
CA LYS A 88 -3.23 -1.78 19.17
C LYS A 88 -1.77 -2.23 19.35
N GLY A 89 -0.83 -1.47 18.79
CA GLY A 89 0.60 -1.82 18.77
C GLY A 89 1.03 -2.66 17.55
N HIS A 90 0.10 -3.25 16.81
CA HIS A 90 0.36 -4.06 15.60
C HIS A 90 -0.27 -3.44 14.34
N ARG A 91 -0.49 -2.12 14.35
CA ARG A 91 -1.14 -1.38 13.25
C ARG A 91 -0.07 -0.78 12.33
N LEU A 92 -0.27 -0.93 11.02
CA LEU A 92 0.58 -0.34 10.00
C LEU A 92 0.02 1.03 9.59
N PRO A 93 0.80 2.12 9.62
CA PRO A 93 0.29 3.44 9.22
C PRO A 93 -0.22 3.51 7.78
N GLN A 94 0.43 2.80 6.86
CA GLN A 94 0.14 2.87 5.43
C GLN A 94 -1.13 2.10 5.02
N LEU A 95 -1.63 1.20 5.88
CA LEU A 95 -2.79 0.37 5.60
C LEU A 95 -3.58 0.13 6.88
N THR A 96 -4.70 0.84 7.01
CA THR A 96 -5.63 0.64 8.13
C THR A 96 -6.67 -0.40 7.74
N SER A 97 -6.89 -1.38 8.62
CA SER A 97 -7.90 -2.41 8.45
C SER A 97 -9.04 -2.19 9.44
N VAL A 98 -10.27 -2.20 8.96
CA VAL A 98 -11.49 -1.85 9.70
C VAL A 98 -12.49 -2.99 9.53
N TRP A 99 -13.12 -3.45 10.61
CA TRP A 99 -14.25 -4.37 10.51
C TRP A 99 -15.42 -3.71 9.79
N VAL A 100 -16.08 -4.45 8.91
CA VAL A 100 -17.32 -3.98 8.27
C VAL A 100 -18.42 -3.93 9.34
N PRO A 101 -19.10 -2.78 9.54
CA PRO A 101 -20.21 -2.67 10.47
C PRO A 101 -21.47 -3.23 9.81
N GLU A 102 -21.72 -4.54 9.92
CA GLU A 102 -22.86 -5.20 9.26
C GLU A 102 -24.21 -4.56 9.60
N ASP A 103 -24.35 -4.00 10.80
CA ASP A 103 -25.55 -3.33 11.32
C ASP A 103 -25.76 -1.91 10.77
N ARG A 104 -24.73 -1.32 10.15
CA ARG A 104 -24.78 0.03 9.56
C ARG A 104 -24.75 0.04 8.03
N LEU A 105 -24.81 -1.14 7.40
CA LEU A 105 -24.89 -1.20 5.94
C LEU A 105 -26.27 -0.73 5.47
N PRO A 106 -26.36 0.15 4.44
CA PRO A 106 -27.65 0.65 3.97
C PRO A 106 -28.56 -0.44 3.39
N GLY A 107 -29.70 -0.70 4.04
CA GLY A 107 -30.70 -1.66 3.56
C GLY A 107 -30.13 -3.08 3.43
N SER A 108 -30.07 -3.61 2.21
CA SER A 108 -29.51 -4.93 1.91
C SER A 108 -28.11 -4.86 1.28
N ALA A 109 -27.40 -3.74 1.47
CA ALA A 109 -26.07 -3.54 0.92
C ALA A 109 -25.04 -4.49 1.55
N THR A 110 -24.05 -4.83 0.76
CA THR A 110 -22.84 -5.57 1.19
C THR A 110 -21.67 -4.60 1.39
N GLU A 111 -20.58 -5.11 1.98
CA GLU A 111 -19.33 -4.34 2.05
C GLU A 111 -18.84 -3.84 0.69
N ALA A 112 -19.04 -4.66 -0.36
CA ALA A 112 -18.61 -4.35 -1.72
C ALA A 112 -19.43 -3.23 -2.34
N ASP A 113 -20.70 -3.10 -1.96
CA ASP A 113 -21.57 -2.01 -2.41
C ASP A 113 -21.11 -0.68 -1.83
N VAL A 114 -20.73 -0.65 -0.54
CA VAL A 114 -20.13 0.56 0.08
C VAL A 114 -18.85 0.98 -0.64
N ARG A 115 -17.96 0.02 -0.94
CA ARG A 115 -16.74 0.33 -1.73
C ARG A 115 -17.06 0.84 -3.13
N SER A 116 -18.08 0.29 -3.76
CA SER A 116 -18.53 0.72 -5.10
C SER A 116 -19.15 2.13 -5.06
N LEU A 117 -19.85 2.48 -3.98
CA LEU A 117 -20.39 3.82 -3.75
C LEU A 117 -19.27 4.84 -3.50
N LEU A 118 -18.29 4.51 -2.67
CA LEU A 118 -17.08 5.34 -2.47
C LEU A 118 -16.39 5.63 -3.81
N LEU A 119 -16.22 4.62 -4.65
CA LEU A 119 -15.56 4.78 -5.95
C LEU A 119 -16.42 5.62 -6.92
N SER A 120 -17.70 5.28 -7.07
CA SER A 120 -18.57 5.91 -8.07
C SER A 120 -19.00 7.33 -7.73
N ARG A 121 -19.21 7.65 -6.44
CA ARG A 121 -19.65 8.99 -6.01
C ARG A 121 -18.49 9.91 -5.67
N TYR A 122 -17.44 9.38 -5.06
CA TYR A 122 -16.34 10.18 -4.51
C TYR A 122 -15.01 10.00 -5.24
N GLY A 123 -14.90 9.02 -6.14
CA GLY A 123 -13.62 8.66 -6.76
C GLY A 123 -12.65 8.03 -5.76
N ILE A 124 -13.15 7.45 -4.67
CA ILE A 124 -12.33 6.88 -3.60
C ILE A 124 -12.33 5.36 -3.70
N GLU A 125 -11.16 4.79 -3.91
CA GLU A 125 -10.97 3.35 -3.90
C GLU A 125 -10.44 2.87 -2.55
N ILE A 126 -11.14 1.92 -1.93
CA ILE A 126 -10.64 1.13 -0.80
C ILE A 126 -10.72 -0.36 -1.15
N GLY A 127 -9.90 -1.18 -0.49
CA GLY A 127 -9.88 -2.63 -0.72
C GLY A 127 -10.85 -3.38 0.20
N GLY A 128 -11.39 -4.50 -0.27
CA GLY A 128 -12.00 -5.50 0.60
C GLY A 128 -10.93 -6.36 1.29
N GLY A 129 -11.34 -7.11 2.31
CA GLY A 129 -10.51 -8.12 2.98
C GLY A 129 -10.04 -9.21 2.02
N LEU A 130 -8.95 -9.89 2.39
CA LEU A 130 -8.35 -10.97 1.59
C LEU A 130 -8.22 -12.23 2.43
N GLY A 131 -8.26 -13.40 1.76
CA GLY A 131 -8.08 -14.70 2.43
C GLY A 131 -9.13 -14.93 3.53
N PRO A 132 -8.71 -15.31 4.76
CA PRO A 132 -9.64 -15.63 5.86
C PRO A 132 -10.61 -14.50 6.28
N VAL A 133 -10.30 -13.25 5.91
CA VAL A 133 -11.10 -12.06 6.26
C VAL A 133 -11.79 -11.44 5.04
N ALA A 134 -11.85 -12.15 3.91
CA ALA A 134 -12.60 -11.70 2.73
C ALA A 134 -14.07 -11.43 3.09
N GLY A 135 -14.57 -10.26 2.66
CA GLY A 135 -15.93 -9.79 2.96
C GLY A 135 -16.18 -9.27 4.38
N LYS A 136 -15.19 -9.33 5.28
CA LYS A 136 -15.37 -8.98 6.70
C LYS A 136 -14.68 -7.69 7.13
N VAL A 137 -13.67 -7.26 6.37
CA VAL A 137 -12.89 -6.05 6.66
C VAL A 137 -12.74 -5.19 5.43
N TRP A 138 -12.63 -3.89 5.63
CA TRP A 138 -12.09 -2.97 4.65
C TRP A 138 -10.60 -2.74 4.88
N ARG A 139 -9.86 -2.50 3.80
CA ARG A 139 -8.45 -2.12 3.77
C ARG A 139 -8.33 -0.72 3.17
N ILE A 140 -8.05 0.25 4.03
CA ILE A 140 -7.90 1.66 3.67
C ILE A 140 -6.40 1.94 3.50
N GLY A 141 -6.00 2.20 2.26
CA GLY A 141 -4.62 2.50 1.91
C GLY A 141 -4.31 4.00 1.96
N CYS A 142 -3.25 4.37 2.65
CA CYS A 142 -2.70 5.73 2.66
C CYS A 142 -1.21 5.64 2.32
N MET A 143 -0.89 5.64 1.02
CA MET A 143 0.41 5.22 0.50
C MET A 143 0.95 6.19 -0.54
N GLY A 144 2.23 6.54 -0.46
CA GLY A 144 2.92 7.37 -1.43
C GLY A 144 2.24 8.73 -1.60
N ASN A 145 1.72 8.98 -2.80
CA ASN A 145 1.02 10.22 -3.14
C ASN A 145 -0.31 10.36 -2.39
N THR A 146 -1.02 9.27 -2.05
CA THR A 146 -2.33 9.39 -1.40
C THR A 146 -2.25 9.65 0.11
N ALA A 147 -1.06 9.50 0.71
CA ALA A 147 -0.81 9.83 2.12
C ALA A 147 -0.82 11.35 2.38
N ARG A 148 -2.03 11.92 2.45
CA ARG A 148 -2.31 13.33 2.70
C ARG A 148 -3.57 13.47 3.56
N LEU A 149 -3.53 14.34 4.57
CA LEU A 149 -4.65 14.55 5.49
C LEU A 149 -5.95 14.93 4.78
N ARG A 150 -5.90 15.77 3.73
CA ARG A 150 -7.09 16.10 2.93
C ARG A 150 -7.82 14.87 2.36
N ASN A 151 -7.08 13.81 2.00
CA ASN A 151 -7.66 12.60 1.47
C ASN A 151 -8.27 11.76 2.60
N VAL A 152 -7.67 11.80 3.79
CA VAL A 152 -8.20 11.17 5.00
C VAL A 152 -9.52 11.81 5.39
N GLU A 153 -9.58 13.14 5.43
CA GLU A 153 -10.79 13.90 5.75
C GLU A 153 -11.92 13.58 4.77
N LEU A 154 -11.62 13.60 3.45
CA LEU A 154 -12.61 13.27 2.42
C LEU A 154 -13.13 11.83 2.56
N LEU A 155 -12.24 10.86 2.83
CA LEU A 155 -12.63 9.47 3.05
C LEU A 155 -13.54 9.32 4.27
N LEU A 156 -13.18 9.95 5.40
CA LEU A 156 -13.94 9.83 6.64
C LEU A 156 -15.33 10.45 6.47
N GLY A 157 -15.44 11.62 5.85
CA GLY A 157 -16.73 12.25 5.56
C GLY A 157 -17.59 11.42 4.60
N ALA A 158 -16.98 10.83 3.57
CA ALA A 158 -17.70 9.96 2.64
C ALA A 158 -18.17 8.66 3.30
N LEU A 159 -17.38 8.08 4.21
CA LEU A 159 -17.79 6.91 4.99
C LEU A 159 -18.94 7.25 5.94
N ASP A 160 -18.88 8.39 6.62
CA ASP A 160 -19.94 8.88 7.51
C ASP A 160 -21.26 9.02 6.74
N GLU A 161 -21.26 9.75 5.62
CA GLU A 161 -22.45 9.96 4.80
C GLU A 161 -23.05 8.64 4.25
N ILE A 162 -22.22 7.65 3.90
CA ILE A 162 -22.71 6.38 3.36
C ILE A 162 -23.28 5.47 4.47
N LEU A 163 -22.79 5.58 5.70
CA LEU A 163 -23.13 4.68 6.82
C LEU A 163 -24.15 5.27 7.81
N ASP A 164 -24.58 6.52 7.61
CA ASP A 164 -25.68 7.19 8.30
C ASP A 164 -27.04 6.93 7.63
#